data_AF-A0A9D1FDG9-F1
#
_entry.id   AF-A0A9D1FDG9-F1
#
_cell.length_a   1.000
_cell.length_b   1.000
_cell.length_c   1.000
_cell.angle_alpha   90.00
_cell.angle_beta   90.00
_cell.angle_gamma   90.00
#
_symmetry.space_group_name_H-M   'P 1'
#
loop_
_entity.id
_entity.type
_entity.pdbx_description
1 polymer ?
#
loop_
_entity_poly.entity_id
_entity_poly.type
_entity_poly.pdbx_seq_one_letter_code
_entity_poly.pdbx_strand_id
1 'polypeptide(L)'
;TGAGALYYADCEEFITLRAEPDVGSEALTTIPRGAQMSYVSAAGEFACVDYQGRRGYVLASYIAPVPSEPEPEPAETESSLIDKAKEWLDRLS
;
A
#
# COMPACT_ATOMS: atom_id res chain seq x y z
N THR A 1 5.40 -4.03 7.79
CA THR A 1 5.29 -3.47 6.43
C THR A 1 5.32 -4.62 5.46
N GLY A 2 4.17 -4.98 4.88
CA GLY A 2 4.03 -6.15 4.02
C GLY A 2 4.54 -5.86 2.61
N ALA A 3 5.47 -6.68 2.13
CA ALA A 3 5.76 -6.77 0.70
C ALA A 3 4.45 -7.14 -0.02
N GLY A 4 4.11 -6.41 -1.10
CA GLY A 4 2.84 -6.59 -1.82
C GLY A 4 1.77 -5.53 -1.53
N ALA A 5 2.08 -4.48 -0.77
CA ALA A 5 1.18 -3.33 -0.65
C ALA A 5 1.07 -2.58 -1.99
N LEU A 6 -0.15 -2.13 -2.32
CA LEU A 6 -0.43 -1.40 -3.56
C LEU A 6 -0.09 0.08 -3.36
N TYR A 7 0.69 0.63 -4.28
CA TYR A 7 1.08 2.04 -4.31
C TYR A 7 0.65 2.65 -5.64
N TYR A 8 0.49 3.96 -5.67
CA TYR A 8 0.23 4.71 -6.90
C TYR A 8 1.27 5.82 -7.08
N ALA A 9 1.54 6.19 -8.32
CA ALA A 9 2.43 7.30 -8.64
C ALA A 9 1.75 8.64 -8.29
N ASP A 10 2.26 9.31 -7.26
CA ASP A 10 1.85 10.66 -6.86
C ASP A 10 2.89 11.65 -7.38
N CYS A 11 2.81 11.94 -8.68
CA CYS A 11 3.73 12.81 -9.40
C CYS A 11 2.96 13.79 -10.31
N GLU A 12 3.66 14.77 -10.90
CA GLU A 12 3.01 15.77 -11.77
C GLU A 12 2.56 15.18 -13.11
N GLU A 13 3.46 14.45 -13.79
CA GLU A 13 3.21 13.85 -15.11
C GLU A 13 3.52 12.35 -15.14
N PHE A 14 4.77 11.97 -14.87
CA PHE A 14 5.21 10.58 -14.73
C PHE A 14 6.46 10.48 -13.86
N ILE A 15 6.74 9.29 -13.35
CA ILE A 15 8.02 8.91 -12.74
C ILE A 15 8.74 7.88 -13.59
N THR A 16 10.06 7.81 -13.49
CA THR A 16 10.87 6.83 -14.22
C THR A 16 11.15 5.62 -13.32
N LEU A 17 10.80 4.42 -13.79
CA LEU A 17 11.26 3.16 -13.23
C LEU A 17 12.69 2.91 -13.72
N ARG A 18 13.61 2.75 -12.78
CA ARG A 18 15.04 2.65 -13.07
C ARG A 18 15.60 1.28 -12.73
N ALA A 19 16.69 0.90 -13.39
CA ALA A 19 17.37 -0.37 -13.14
C ALA A 19 18.05 -0.41 -11.77
N GLU A 20 18.54 0.74 -11.29
CA GLU A 20 19.25 0.88 -10.02
C GLU A 20 18.66 2.05 -9.20
N PRO A 21 18.86 2.08 -7.87
CA PRO A 21 18.42 3.18 -7.00
C PRO A 21 19.31 4.43 -7.17
N ASP A 22 19.40 4.91 -8.42
CA ASP A 22 20.22 6.06 -8.81
C ASP A 22 19.53 6.85 -9.93
N VAL A 23 19.51 8.19 -9.83
CA VAL A 23 18.83 9.09 -10.79
C VAL A 23 19.53 9.18 -12.16
N GLY A 24 20.77 8.72 -12.26
CA GLY A 24 21.54 8.61 -13.51
C GLY A 24 21.47 7.22 -14.15
N SER A 25 20.93 6.22 -13.46
CA SER A 25 20.84 4.84 -13.98
C SER A 25 19.84 4.69 -15.12
N GLU A 26 19.92 3.55 -15.81
CA GLU A 26 19.09 3.23 -16.98
C GLU A 26 17.59 3.33 -16.65
N ALA A 27 16.87 4.08 -17.50
CA ALA A 27 15.42 4.19 -17.46
C ALA A 27 14.78 2.96 -18.14
N LEU A 28 14.20 2.07 -17.35
CA LEU A 28 13.53 0.86 -17.84
C LEU A 28 12.16 1.19 -18.48
N THR A 29 11.40 2.06 -17.82
CA THR A 29 10.09 2.54 -18.29
C THR A 29 9.68 3.79 -17.52
N THR A 30 8.63 4.47 -17.99
CA THR A 30 7.93 5.50 -17.23
C THR A 30 6.62 4.96 -16.67
N ILE A 31 6.22 5.51 -15.53
CA ILE A 31 4.98 5.20 -14.82
C ILE A 31 4.20 6.52 -14.77
N PRO A 32 3.07 6.65 -15.48
CA PRO A 32 2.29 7.87 -15.49
C PRO A 32 1.64 8.13 -14.14
N ARG A 33 1.32 9.40 -13.86
CA ARG A 33 0.60 9.80 -12.66
C ARG A 33 -0.66 8.95 -12.44
N GLY A 34 -0.85 8.51 -11.20
CA GLY A 34 -1.99 7.69 -10.79
C GLY A 34 -1.90 6.22 -11.19
N ALA A 35 -0.87 5.81 -11.94
CA ALA A 35 -0.67 4.40 -12.23
C ALA A 35 -0.28 3.63 -10.97
N GLN A 36 -0.82 2.41 -10.86
CA GLN A 36 -0.62 1.54 -9.70
C GLN A 36 0.59 0.63 -9.89
N MET A 37 1.28 0.34 -8.79
CA MET A 37 2.45 -0.52 -8.72
C MET A 37 2.47 -1.29 -7.40
N SER A 38 3.14 -2.44 -7.38
CA SER A 38 3.29 -3.23 -6.17
C SER A 38 4.60 -2.85 -5.47
N TYR A 39 4.51 -2.42 -4.23
CA TYR A 39 5.69 -2.12 -3.42
C TYR A 39 6.39 -3.41 -2.98
N VAL A 40 7.70 -3.49 -3.22
CA VAL A 40 8.53 -4.64 -2.87
C VAL A 40 9.35 -4.36 -1.62
N SER A 41 10.17 -3.30 -1.63
CA SER A 41 11.05 -2.95 -0.50
C SER A 41 11.58 -1.52 -0.57
N ALA A 42 12.03 -0.97 0.57
CA ALA A 42 12.73 0.30 0.61
C ALA A 42 14.19 0.12 0.15
N ALA A 43 14.74 1.12 -0.53
CA ALA A 43 16.10 1.19 -1.05
C ALA A 43 16.66 2.61 -0.88
N GLY A 44 16.78 3.06 0.37
CA GLY A 44 17.21 4.43 0.68
C GLY A 44 16.14 5.46 0.30
N GLU A 45 16.49 6.39 -0.57
CA GLU A 45 15.56 7.39 -1.14
C GLU A 45 14.66 6.80 -2.23
N PHE A 46 14.98 5.58 -2.69
CA PHE A 46 14.21 4.85 -3.67
C PHE A 46 13.37 3.75 -3.01
N ALA A 47 12.32 3.34 -3.70
CA ALA A 47 11.53 2.16 -3.42
C ALA A 47 11.67 1.19 -4.58
N CYS A 48 11.96 -0.07 -4.26
CA CYS A 48 11.84 -1.16 -5.20
C CYS A 48 10.36 -1.49 -5.38
N VAL A 49 9.89 -1.44 -6.62
CA VAL A 49 8.50 -1.70 -7.01
C VAL A 49 8.45 -2.66 -8.18
N ASP A 50 7.34 -3.36 -8.30
CA ASP A 50 6.98 -4.12 -9.50
C ASP A 50 5.87 -3.37 -10.24
N TYR A 51 6.15 -3.02 -11.49
CA TYR A 51 5.21 -2.34 -12.37
C TYR A 51 5.07 -3.12 -13.67
N GLN A 52 3.87 -3.68 -13.92
CA GLN A 52 3.58 -4.48 -15.11
C GLN A 52 4.56 -5.68 -15.30
N GLY A 53 4.99 -6.31 -14.21
CA GLY A 53 5.95 -7.43 -14.24
C GLY A 53 7.41 -6.99 -14.46
N ARG A 54 7.68 -5.68 -14.44
CA ARG A 54 9.03 -5.12 -14.44
C ARG A 54 9.36 -4.64 -13.03
N ARG A 55 10.39 -5.26 -12.45
CA ARG A 55 10.95 -4.83 -11.17
C ARG A 55 12.00 -3.75 -11.39
N GLY A 56 11.93 -2.68 -10.62
CA GLY A 56 12.90 -1.60 -10.66
C GLY A 56 12.73 -0.64 -9.49
N TYR A 57 13.41 0.50 -9.58
CA TYR A 57 13.50 1.49 -8.51
C TYR A 57 12.82 2.79 -8.94
N VAL A 58 12.01 3.34 -8.05
CA VAL A 58 11.39 4.66 -8.19
C VAL A 58 11.68 5.48 -6.95
N LEU A 59 11.63 6.81 -7.04
CA LEU A 59 11.80 7.67 -5.88
C LEU A 59 10.61 7.51 -4.92
N ALA A 60 10.91 7.21 -3.65
CA ALA A 60 9.88 6.96 -2.63
C ALA A 60 8.99 8.19 -2.39
N SER A 61 9.50 9.40 -2.62
CA SER A 61 8.77 10.67 -2.46
C SER A 61 7.68 10.90 -3.52
N TYR A 62 7.67 10.14 -4.62
CA TYR A 62 6.68 10.28 -5.70
C TYR A 62 5.73 9.08 -5.78
N ILE A 63 5.68 8.27 -4.74
CA ILE A 63 4.72 7.18 -4.62
C ILE A 63 3.96 7.32 -3.30
N ALA A 64 2.67 7.03 -3.35
CA ALA A 64 1.81 7.02 -2.19
C ALA A 64 1.15 5.65 -2.06
N PRO A 65 0.96 5.15 -0.81
CA PRO A 65 0.20 3.93 -0.61
C PRO A 65 -1.23 4.18 -1.11
N VAL A 66 -1.75 3.27 -1.93
CA VAL A 66 -3.19 3.24 -2.15
C VAL A 66 -3.78 2.89 -0.78
N PRO A 67 -4.69 3.70 -0.23
CA PRO A 67 -5.45 3.26 0.91
C PRO A 67 -6.20 2.02 0.44
N SER A 68 -5.67 0.85 0.78
CA SER A 68 -6.51 -0.32 0.92
C SER A 68 -7.51 0.14 1.95
N GLU A 69 -8.70 0.54 1.49
CA GLU A 69 -9.86 0.70 2.34
C GLU A 69 -9.76 -0.48 3.31
N PRO A 70 -9.63 -0.24 4.63
CA PRO A 70 -9.50 -1.34 5.55
C PRO A 70 -10.72 -2.18 5.24
N GLU A 71 -10.49 -3.33 4.60
CA GLU A 71 -11.50 -4.37 4.43
C GLU A 71 -12.18 -4.37 5.76
N PRO A 72 -13.48 -3.99 5.84
CA PRO A 72 -14.09 -3.62 7.10
C PRO A 72 -13.70 -4.74 8.03
N GLU A 73 -12.80 -4.43 8.99
CA GLU A 73 -12.40 -5.39 10.01
C GLU A 73 -13.71 -6.00 10.43
N PRO A 74 -13.92 -7.33 10.32
CA PRO A 74 -15.22 -7.92 10.55
C PRO A 74 -15.72 -7.29 11.82
N ALA A 75 -16.74 -6.45 11.70
CA ALA A 75 -17.10 -5.47 12.70
C ALA A 75 -17.88 -6.21 13.77
N GLU A 76 -17.31 -7.28 14.33
CA GLU A 76 -18.00 -8.27 15.14
C GLU A 76 -16.97 -9.21 15.79
N THR A 77 -16.50 -8.84 16.97
CA THR A 77 -16.56 -9.83 18.05
C THR A 77 -18.02 -9.86 18.51
N GLU A 78 -18.87 -10.54 17.73
CA GLU A 78 -20.26 -10.87 18.05
C GLU A 78 -20.35 -11.56 19.43
N SER A 79 -19.28 -12.25 19.86
CA SER A 79 -19.18 -12.81 21.21
C SER A 79 -19.25 -11.74 22.31
N SER A 80 -18.55 -10.60 22.17
CA SER A 80 -18.49 -9.60 23.25
C SER A 80 -19.79 -8.81 23.40
N LEU A 81 -20.60 -8.72 22.33
CA LEU A 81 -21.94 -8.14 22.38
C LEU A 81 -22.96 -9.13 22.92
N ILE A 82 -22.84 -10.42 22.60
CA ILE A 82 -23.70 -11.48 23.18
C ILE A 82 -23.45 -11.62 24.69
N ASP A 83 -22.19 -11.54 25.13
CA ASP A 83 -21.84 -11.56 26.56
C ASP A 83 -22.38 -10.32 27.29
N LYS A 84 -22.25 -9.12 26.69
CA LYS A 84 -22.86 -7.90 27.24
C LYS A 84 -24.40 -7.98 27.26
N ALA A 85 -25.05 -8.41 26.19
CA ALA A 85 -26.51 -8.48 26.13
C ALA A 85 -27.11 -9.43 27.18
N LYS A 86 -26.39 -10.51 27.54
CA LYS A 86 -26.78 -11.42 28.61
C LYS A 86 -26.69 -10.78 30.01
N GLU A 87 -25.64 -10.01 30.30
CA GLU A 87 -25.52 -9.27 31.57
C GLU A 87 -26.62 -8.21 31.75
N TRP A 88 -27.04 -7.56 30.66
CA TRP A 88 -28.12 -6.57 30.71
C TRP A 88 -29.48 -7.19 31.02
N LEU A 89 -29.73 -8.43 30.57
CA LEU A 89 -30.98 -9.13 30.84
C LEU A 89 -31.04 -9.67 32.27
N ASP A 90 -29.90 -10.08 32.84
CA ASP A 90 -29.79 -10.56 34.23
C ASP A 90 -30.10 -9.45 35.26
N ARG A 91 -29.67 -8.21 34.99
CA ARG A 91 -29.94 -7.05 35.85
C ARG A 91 -31.38 -6.53 35.82
N LEU A 92 -32.22 -7.03 34.92
CA LEU A 92 -33.63 -6.64 34.77
C LEU A 92 -34.60 -7.71 35.31
N SER A 93 -34.09 -8.82 35.87
CA SER A 93 -34.85 -9.82 36.62
C SER A 93 -34.75 -9.60 38.12
#